data_AF-A0A2A2M612-F1
#
_entry.id   AF-A0A2A2M612-F1
#
_cell.length_a   1.000
_cell.length_b   1.000
_cell.length_c   1.000
_cell.angle_alpha   90.00
_cell.angle_beta   90.00
_cell.angle_gamma   90.00
#
_symmetry.space_group_name_H-M   'P 1'
#
loop_
_entity.id
_entity.type
_entity.pdbx_description
1 polymer ?
#
loop_
_entity_poly.entity_id
_entity_poly.type
_entity_poly.pdbx_seq_one_letter_code
_entity_poly.pdbx_strand_id
1 'polypeptide(L)'
;MPLLFILYWWFEVPKGRLRLWHLAAWALYPMLYFAFVLLRGHEIGVYPYPFVDVARLGYGQVLTNAVGVLAGFWAIGLVLLGLDRWRGRH
;
A
#
# COMPACT_ATOMS: atom_id res chain seq x y z
N MET A 1 -7.87 15.91 14.44
CA MET A 1 -7.24 14.61 14.78
C MET A 1 -6.10 14.18 13.84
N PRO A 2 -6.20 14.25 12.49
CA PRO A 2 -5.12 13.76 11.59
C PRO A 2 -3.79 14.51 11.74
N LEU A 3 -3.84 15.84 11.86
CA LEU A 3 -2.65 16.68 12.04
C LEU A 3 -1.93 16.39 13.37
N LEU A 4 -2.70 16.14 14.45
CA LEU A 4 -2.13 15.79 15.75
C LEU A 4 -1.37 14.47 15.69
N PHE A 5 -1.87 13.48 14.94
CA PHE A 5 -1.16 12.22 14.73
C PHE A 5 0.16 12.44 13.99
N ILE A 6 0.18 13.30 12.96
CA ILE A 6 1.42 13.63 12.24
C ILE A 6 2.43 14.30 13.18
N LEU A 7 1.99 15.26 13.99
CA LEU A 7 2.85 15.94 14.97
C LEU A 7 3.38 14.95 16.02
N TYR A 8 2.50 14.14 16.62
CA TYR A 8 2.88 13.10 17.58
C TYR A 8 3.86 12.11 16.97
N TRP A 9 3.54 11.57 15.79
CA TRP A 9 4.44 10.66 15.08
C TRP A 9 5.77 11.34 14.83
N TRP A 10 5.78 12.60 14.44
CA TRP A 10 7.01 13.35 14.26
C TRP A 10 7.76 13.43 15.60
N PHE A 11 7.24 14.05 16.65
CA PHE A 11 8.03 14.37 17.85
C PHE A 11 8.32 13.17 18.78
N GLU A 12 7.38 12.25 18.96
CA GLU A 12 7.42 11.26 20.05
C GLU A 12 7.90 9.87 19.62
N VAL A 13 7.68 9.48 18.35
CA VAL A 13 7.99 8.11 17.90
C VAL A 13 9.50 7.99 17.60
N PRO A 14 10.23 7.01 18.16
CA PRO A 14 11.64 6.79 17.83
C PRO A 14 11.85 6.49 16.35
N LYS A 15 12.82 7.17 15.72
CA LYS A 15 13.14 7.05 14.30
C LYS A 15 14.36 6.17 14.05
N GLY A 16 14.53 5.67 12.83
CA GLY A 16 15.67 4.86 12.39
C GLY A 16 15.46 3.34 12.56
N ARG A 17 14.27 2.91 12.96
CA ARG A 17 13.94 1.49 13.17
C ARG A 17 13.31 0.86 11.94
N LEU A 18 12.80 1.66 11.00
CA LEU A 18 12.13 1.15 9.82
C LEU A 18 13.16 0.54 8.85
N ARG A 19 12.79 -0.59 8.27
CA ARG A 19 13.61 -1.38 7.34
C ARG A 19 12.80 -1.70 6.10
N LEU A 20 13.48 -1.91 4.97
CA LEU A 20 12.85 -2.24 3.69
C LEU A 20 11.94 -3.47 3.78
N TRP A 21 12.32 -4.46 4.60
CA TRP A 21 11.49 -5.65 4.83
C TRP A 21 10.10 -5.32 5.40
N HIS A 22 9.95 -4.26 6.20
CA HIS A 22 8.64 -3.86 6.70
C HIS A 22 7.73 -3.40 5.57
N LEU A 23 8.25 -2.69 4.55
CA LEU A 23 7.45 -2.29 3.38
C LEU A 23 6.98 -3.52 2.59
N ALA A 24 7.86 -4.51 2.41
CA ALA A 24 7.50 -5.77 1.77
C ALA A 24 6.43 -6.54 2.56
N ALA A 25 6.59 -6.62 3.88
CA ALA A 25 5.61 -7.24 4.77
C ALA A 25 4.26 -6.52 4.76
N TRP A 26 4.26 -5.18 4.70
CA TRP A 26 3.02 -4.40 4.60
C TRP A 26 2.35 -4.53 3.24
N ALA A 27 3.13 -4.64 2.16
CA ALA A 27 2.61 -4.88 0.81
C ALA A 27 1.96 -6.26 0.67
N LEU A 28 2.28 -7.23 1.53
CA LEU A 28 1.66 -8.55 1.52
C LEU A 28 0.14 -8.47 1.72
N TYR A 29 -0.33 -7.61 2.63
CA TYR A 29 -1.77 -7.46 2.90
C TYR A 29 -2.57 -7.03 1.65
N PRO A 30 -2.26 -5.89 0.98
CA PRO A 30 -3.00 -5.50 -0.21
C PRO A 30 -2.82 -6.49 -1.37
N MET A 31 -1.68 -7.18 -1.49
CA MET A 31 -1.49 -8.22 -2.51
C MET A 31 -2.40 -9.42 -2.29
N LEU A 32 -2.48 -9.95 -1.06
CA LEU A 32 -3.36 -11.06 -0.72
C LEU A 32 -4.83 -10.68 -0.87
N TYR A 33 -5.19 -9.49 -0.42
CA TYR A 33 -6.56 -8.99 -0.57
C TYR A 33 -6.94 -8.79 -2.04
N PHE A 34 -6.04 -8.28 -2.88
CA PHE A 34 -6.26 -8.18 -4.32
C PHE A 34 -6.49 -9.55 -4.96
N ALA A 35 -5.66 -10.55 -4.62
CA ALA A 35 -5.83 -11.92 -5.10
C ALA A 35 -7.19 -12.50 -4.67
N PHE A 36 -7.58 -12.30 -3.40
CA PHE A 36 -8.89 -12.71 -2.89
C PHE A 36 -10.05 -12.06 -3.65
N VAL A 37 -9.97 -10.74 -3.90
CA VAL A 37 -11.00 -10.00 -4.64
C VAL A 37 -11.11 -10.49 -6.09
N LEU A 38 -9.99 -10.83 -6.75
CA LEU A 38 -10.03 -11.41 -8.09
C LEU A 38 -10.70 -12.79 -8.11
N LEU A 39 -10.33 -13.67 -7.18
CA LEU A 39 -10.92 -15.01 -7.05
C LEU A 39 -12.43 -14.93 -6.78
N ARG A 40 -12.83 -14.16 -5.77
CA ARG A 40 -14.24 -13.97 -5.42
C ARG A 40 -15.03 -13.27 -6.53
N GLY A 41 -14.43 -12.29 -7.19
CA GLY A 41 -15.03 -11.57 -8.31
C GLY A 41 -15.23 -12.48 -9.53
N HIS A 42 -14.36 -13.46 -9.74
CA HIS A 42 -14.54 -14.48 -10.78
C HIS A 42 -15.76 -15.38 -10.50
N GLU A 43 -16.03 -15.71 -9.23
CA GLU A 43 -17.17 -16.55 -8.83
C GLU A 43 -18.51 -15.80 -8.85
N ILE A 44 -18.55 -14.57 -8.31
CA ILE A 44 -19.79 -13.83 -8.06
C ILE A 44 -20.05 -12.71 -9.10
N GLY A 45 -19.02 -12.32 -9.86
CA GLY A 45 -19.10 -11.23 -10.84
C GLY A 45 -19.13 -9.82 -10.25
N VAL A 46 -18.96 -9.68 -8.93
CA VAL A 46 -19.04 -8.40 -8.23
C VAL A 46 -17.66 -8.02 -7.66
N TYR A 47 -17.16 -6.87 -8.11
CA TYR A 47 -15.91 -6.29 -7.65
C TYR A 47 -16.16 -5.10 -6.70
N PRO A 48 -15.43 -5.01 -5.57
CA PRO A 48 -15.65 -3.96 -4.57
C PRO A 48 -15.14 -2.59 -5.00
N TYR A 49 -14.22 -2.53 -5.98
CA TYR A 49 -13.67 -1.27 -6.48
C TYR A 49 -13.71 -1.20 -8.00
N PRO A 50 -14.00 -0.02 -8.58
CA PRO A 50 -14.10 0.14 -10.02
C PRO A 50 -12.77 -0.08 -10.75
N PHE A 51 -11.63 0.11 -10.08
CA PHE A 51 -10.30 -0.08 -10.69
C PHE A 51 -9.85 -1.55 -10.74
N VAL A 52 -10.55 -2.46 -10.04
CA VAL A 52 -10.32 -3.92 -10.09
C VAL A 52 -11.47 -4.65 -10.77
N ASP A 53 -12.41 -3.93 -11.37
CA ASP A 53 -13.55 -4.51 -12.07
C ASP A 53 -13.10 -5.17 -13.38
N VAL A 54 -12.88 -6.49 -13.32
CA VAL A 54 -12.44 -7.28 -14.48
C VAL A 54 -13.55 -7.38 -15.52
N ALA A 55 -14.83 -7.40 -15.10
CA ALA A 55 -15.95 -7.50 -16.04
C ALA A 55 -16.02 -6.26 -16.93
N ARG A 56 -15.67 -5.08 -16.40
CA ARG A 56 -15.66 -3.83 -17.14
C ARG A 56 -14.33 -3.51 -17.82
N LEU A 57 -13.20 -3.79 -17.16
CA LEU A 57 -11.87 -3.35 -17.60
C LEU A 57 -11.02 -4.45 -18.23
N GLY A 58 -11.37 -5.72 -18.01
CA GLY A 58 -10.55 -6.87 -18.38
C GLY A 58 -9.30 -7.04 -17.51
N TYR A 59 -8.68 -8.22 -17.59
CA TYR A 59 -7.54 -8.57 -16.74
C TYR A 59 -6.31 -7.69 -16.97
N GLY A 60 -6.03 -7.30 -18.22
CA GLY A 60 -4.84 -6.50 -18.56
C GLY A 60 -4.85 -5.11 -17.91
N GLN A 61 -5.98 -4.40 -17.97
CA GLN A 61 -6.12 -3.09 -17.34
C GLN A 61 -6.15 -3.21 -15.81
N VAL A 62 -6.84 -4.21 -15.26
CA VAL A 62 -6.89 -4.45 -13.80
C VAL A 62 -5.50 -4.73 -13.24
N LEU A 63 -4.68 -5.54 -13.93
CA LEU A 63 -3.31 -5.80 -13.51
C LEU A 63 -2.44 -4.53 -13.58
N THR A 64 -2.61 -3.73 -14.63
CA THR A 64 -1.91 -2.45 -14.78
C THR A 64 -2.27 -1.48 -13.64
N ASN A 65 -3.56 -1.37 -13.32
CA ASN A 65 -4.04 -0.56 -12.20
C ASN A 65 -3.45 -1.07 -10.87
N ALA A 66 -3.43 -2.39 -10.65
CA ALA A 66 -2.90 -3.00 -9.44
C ALA A 66 -1.40 -2.71 -9.27
N VAL A 67 -0.62 -2.80 -10.35
CA VAL A 67 0.81 -2.42 -10.35
C VAL A 67 0.97 -0.93 -10.03
N GLY A 68 0.13 -0.05 -10.61
CA GLY A 68 0.16 1.39 -10.32
C GLY A 68 -0.11 1.71 -8.84
N VAL A 69 -1.13 1.08 -8.25
CA VAL A 69 -1.45 1.21 -6.82
C VAL A 69 -0.31 0.68 -5.95
N LEU A 70 0.24 -0.50 -6.29
CA LEU A 70 1.37 -1.08 -5.57
C LEU A 70 2.61 -0.18 -5.65
N ALA A 71 2.91 0.38 -6.82
CA ALA A 71 4.01 1.31 -7.00
C ALA A 71 3.83 2.58 -6.15
N GLY A 72 2.62 3.15 -6.12
CA GLY A 72 2.29 4.29 -5.26
C GLY A 72 2.46 3.97 -3.77
N PHE A 73 1.99 2.80 -3.34
CA PHE A 73 2.18 2.31 -1.97
C PHE A 73 3.66 2.21 -1.60
N TRP A 74 4.48 1.61 -2.47
CA TRP A 74 5.92 1.49 -2.27
C TRP A 74 6.61 2.86 -2.28
N ALA A 75 6.23 3.78 -3.16
CA ALA A 75 6.78 5.12 -3.21
C ALA A 75 6.57 5.88 -1.89
N ILE A 76 5.33 5.87 -1.36
CA ILE A 76 5.02 6.48 -0.06
C ILE A 76 5.82 5.79 1.07
N GLY A 77 5.85 4.46 1.07
CA GLY A 77 6.62 3.69 2.05
C GLY A 77 8.11 4.02 2.04
N LEU A 78 8.71 4.18 0.86
CA LEU A 78 10.12 4.54 0.69
C LEU A 78 10.40 5.98 1.17
N VAL A 79 9.49 6.92 0.91
CA VAL A 79 9.60 8.28 1.46
C VAL A 79 9.59 8.24 2.99
N LEU A 80 8.66 7.50 3.60
CA LEU A 80 8.59 7.33 5.05
C LEU A 80 9.84 6.67 5.62
N LEU A 81 10.37 5.65 4.95
CA LEU A 81 11.62 4.98 5.31
C LEU A 81 12.83 5.93 5.22
N GLY A 82 12.86 6.78 4.20
CA GLY A 82 13.89 7.82 4.03
C GLY A 82 13.85 8.83 5.16
N LEU A 83 12.66 9.35 5.49
CA LEU A 83 12.44 10.28 6.60
C LEU A 83 12.81 9.66 7.96
N ASP A 84 12.41 8.40 8.17
CA ASP A 84 12.75 7.65 9.39
C ASP A 84 14.26 7.49 9.57
N ARG A 85 14.98 7.14 8.50
CA ARG A 85 16.45 7.00 8.55
C ARG A 85 17.17 8.33 8.69
N TRP A 86 16.70 9.39 8.02
CA TRP A 86 17.31 10.71 8.12
C TRP A 86 17.24 11.22 9.54
N ARG A 87 16.09 11.08 10.19
CA ARG A 87 15.89 11.56 11.56
C ARG A 87 16.40 10.62 12.64
N GLY A 88 16.58 9.32 12.36
CA GLY A 88 17.26 8.41 13.29
C GLY A 88 18.79 8.54 13.28
N ARG A 89 19.36 9.32 12.35
CA ARG A 89 20.80 9.61 12.26
C ARG A 89 21.20 10.93 12.94
N HIS A 90 20.24 11.79 13.23
CA HIS A 90 20.40 13.06 13.95
C HIS A 90 19.88 12.89 15.38
#